data_AF-A0A7W1XAM5-F1
#
_entry.id   AF-A0A7W1XAM5-F1
#
_cell.length_a   1.000
_cell.length_b   1.000
_cell.length_c   1.000
_cell.angle_alpha   90.00
_cell.angle_beta   90.00
_cell.angle_gamma   90.00
#
_symmetry.space_group_name_H-M   'P 1'
#
loop_
_entity.id
_entity.type
_entity.pdbx_description
1 polymer ?
#
loop_
_entity_poly.entity_id
_entity_poly.type
_entity_poly.pdbx_seq_one_letter_code
_entity_poly.pdbx_strand_id
1 'polypeptide(L)'
;MFLVIFLLCLLLLFAIVGIVYPTRLHKKIAYKKFSFGKRLWNVALVFLCFILIAILSPTQTKADQDPAKAQIEAELKSTKQQLKKTNEQLKQQQQQISALQKNKQDLEAKLKSCEEEKKKLQAEITQKENEAKASEEKKQQTSLHSSSASDNHPTATKKSSSSVYYPNCSAARAAGTAPIYEGEPGYAKKLDRDGDGIACE
;
A
#
# COMPACT_ATOMS: atom_id res chain seq x y z
N MET A 1 39.05 23.39 -11.08
CA MET A 1 39.03 22.83 -12.46
C MET A 1 39.49 23.85 -13.51
N PHE A 2 38.91 25.05 -13.58
CA PHE A 2 39.29 26.10 -14.55
C PHE A 2 40.77 26.54 -14.50
N LEU A 3 41.37 26.64 -13.30
CA LEU A 3 42.78 27.01 -13.15
C LEU A 3 43.74 25.96 -13.76
N VAL A 4 43.40 24.67 -13.62
CA VAL A 4 44.21 23.57 -14.15
C VAL A 4 44.16 23.55 -15.68
N ILE A 5 42.99 23.82 -16.25
CA ILE A 5 42.80 23.94 -17.71
C ILE A 5 43.56 25.15 -18.25
N PHE A 6 43.51 26.28 -17.55
CA PHE A 6 44.24 27.49 -17.93
C PHE A 6 45.76 27.27 -17.93
N LEU A 7 46.31 26.62 -16.90
CA LEU A 7 47.74 26.30 -16.82
C LEU A 7 48.18 25.31 -17.90
N LEU A 8 47.35 24.30 -18.22
CA LEU A 8 47.63 23.37 -19.32
C LEU A 8 47.62 24.05 -20.69
N CYS A 9 46.69 24.97 -20.94
CA CYS A 9 46.67 25.79 -22.15
C CYS A 9 47.92 26.69 -22.24
N LEU A 10 48.36 27.28 -21.13
CA LEU A 10 49.54 28.13 -21.07
C LEU A 10 50.83 27.33 -21.36
N LEU A 11 50.95 26.12 -20.80
CA LEU A 11 52.07 25.21 -21.07
C LEU A 11 52.08 24.75 -22.54
N LEU A 12 50.91 24.45 -23.11
CA LEU A 12 50.78 24.12 -24.53
C LEU A 12 51.18 25.29 -25.44
N LEU A 13 50.78 26.52 -25.10
CA LEU A 13 51.20 27.71 -25.85
C LEU A 13 52.72 27.92 -25.77
N PHE A 14 53.33 27.77 -24.60
CA PHE A 14 54.78 27.84 -24.46
C PHE A 14 55.51 26.72 -25.20
N ALA A 15 54.95 25.51 -25.26
CA ALA A 15 55.51 24.42 -26.06
C ALA A 15 55.41 24.70 -27.56
N ILE A 16 54.27 25.20 -28.05
CA ILE A 16 54.08 25.56 -29.47
C ILE A 16 55.00 26.71 -29.86
N VAL A 17 55.07 27.77 -29.05
CA VAL A 17 56.00 28.88 -29.28
C VAL A 17 57.44 28.37 -29.20
N GLY A 18 57.79 27.55 -28.22
CA GLY A 18 59.11 26.95 -28.07
C GLY A 18 59.52 25.97 -29.17
N ILE A 19 58.57 25.40 -29.93
CA ILE A 19 58.82 24.51 -31.08
C ILE A 19 58.85 25.29 -32.40
N VAL A 20 58.04 26.36 -32.52
CA VAL A 20 57.94 27.19 -33.72
C VAL A 20 59.03 28.28 -33.78
N TYR A 21 59.44 28.87 -32.64
CA TYR A 21 60.46 29.91 -32.61
C TYR A 21 61.92 29.47 -32.83
N PRO A 22 62.38 28.25 -32.52
CA PRO A 22 63.80 27.92 -32.67
C PRO A 22 64.21 27.56 -34.10
N THR A 23 63.28 27.42 -35.06
CA THR A 23 63.62 26.86 -36.39
C THR A 23 63.91 27.88 -37.50
N ARG A 24 63.88 29.19 -37.24
CA ARG A 24 64.24 30.22 -38.24
C ARG A 24 64.97 31.43 -37.64
N LEU A 25 66.18 31.22 -37.11
CA LEU A 25 67.37 32.11 -37.14
C LEU A 25 68.27 31.80 -35.94
N HIS A 26 69.20 30.85 -36.07
CA HIS A 26 70.35 30.82 -35.15
C HIS A 26 71.58 30.17 -35.76
N LYS A 27 72.13 30.78 -36.80
CA LYS A 27 73.57 30.64 -37.09
C LYS A 27 74.28 31.84 -36.49
N LYS A 28 75.10 31.56 -35.48
CA LYS A 28 76.01 32.46 -34.72
C LYS A 28 75.41 33.22 -33.54
N ILE A 29 75.28 32.54 -32.39
CA ILE A 29 75.63 33.19 -31.12
C ILE A 29 76.67 32.32 -30.43
N ALA A 30 77.91 32.78 -30.52
CA ALA A 30 78.97 32.34 -29.64
C ALA A 30 78.67 32.87 -28.23
N TYR A 31 78.68 32.00 -27.22
CA TYR A 31 78.55 32.39 -25.82
C TYR A 31 79.75 33.24 -25.40
N LYS A 32 79.66 34.55 -25.62
CA LYS A 32 80.61 35.51 -25.08
C LYS A 32 80.15 35.89 -23.68
N LYS A 33 80.90 35.41 -22.68
CA LYS A 33 80.89 35.74 -21.25
C LYS A 33 80.00 36.96 -20.94
N PHE A 34 78.70 36.72 -20.73
CA PHE A 34 77.71 37.77 -20.49
C PHE A 34 77.81 38.17 -19.02
N SER A 35 78.60 39.21 -18.75
CA SER A 35 78.70 39.79 -17.41
C SER A 35 77.35 40.42 -17.06
N PHE A 36 76.55 39.70 -16.28
CA PHE A 36 75.29 40.19 -15.70
C PHE A 36 75.58 41.46 -14.88
N GLY A 37 75.41 42.64 -15.48
CA GLY A 37 75.54 43.90 -14.78
C GLY A 37 74.50 43.99 -13.64
N LYS A 38 74.86 44.67 -12.54
CA LYS A 38 74.06 44.83 -11.30
C LYS A 38 72.53 44.99 -11.50
N ARG A 39 72.11 45.63 -12.59
CA ARG A 39 70.70 45.82 -12.96
C ARG A 39 69.94 44.51 -13.13
N LEU A 40 70.58 43.50 -13.72
CA LEU A 40 69.96 42.22 -14.02
C LEU A 40 69.92 41.30 -12.78
N TRP A 41 70.86 41.50 -11.85
CA TRP A 41 70.81 40.87 -10.51
C TRP A 41 69.69 41.47 -9.64
N ASN A 42 69.47 42.78 -9.71
CA ASN A 42 68.34 43.43 -9.02
C ASN A 42 66.98 42.95 -9.55
N VAL A 43 66.85 42.73 -10.86
CA VAL A 43 65.62 42.17 -11.45
C VAL A 43 65.38 40.74 -10.98
N ALA A 44 66.42 39.90 -10.93
CA ALA A 44 66.32 38.54 -10.39
C ALA A 44 65.94 38.54 -8.89
N LEU A 45 66.45 39.49 -8.11
CA LEU A 45 66.16 39.62 -6.69
C LEU A 45 64.72 40.08 -6.43
N VAL A 46 64.19 41.01 -7.25
CA VAL A 46 62.78 41.42 -7.18
C VAL A 46 61.85 40.26 -7.57
N PHE A 47 62.19 39.49 -8.59
CA PHE A 47 61.42 38.29 -8.97
C PHE A 47 61.45 37.22 -7.87
N LEU A 48 62.62 36.96 -7.27
CA LEU A 48 62.74 36.03 -6.14
C LEU A 48 61.93 36.51 -4.93
N CYS A 49 61.94 37.82 -4.67
CA CYS A 49 61.15 38.42 -3.60
C CYS A 49 59.65 38.32 -3.88
N PHE A 50 59.20 38.51 -5.12
CA PHE A 50 57.80 38.31 -5.52
C PHE A 50 57.36 36.85 -5.41
N ILE A 51 58.22 35.90 -5.78
CA ILE A 51 57.97 34.47 -5.61
C ILE A 51 57.92 34.11 -4.12
N LEU A 52 58.84 34.64 -3.31
CA LEU A 52 58.81 34.45 -1.86
C LEU A 52 57.57 35.08 -1.22
N ILE A 53 57.14 36.27 -1.66
CA ILE A 53 55.89 36.90 -1.20
C ILE A 53 54.68 36.09 -1.65
N ALA A 54 54.68 35.48 -2.84
CA ALA A 54 53.60 34.60 -3.29
C ALA A 54 53.55 33.28 -2.51
N ILE A 55 54.70 32.77 -2.06
CA ILE A 55 54.79 31.56 -1.22
C ILE A 55 54.47 31.87 0.26
N LEU A 56 54.86 33.05 0.77
CA LEU A 56 54.58 33.51 2.14
C LEU A 56 53.22 34.19 2.27
N SER A 57 52.58 34.57 1.17
CA SER A 57 51.18 34.97 1.22
C SER A 57 50.40 33.74 1.64
N PRO A 58 49.77 33.71 2.83
CA PRO A 58 48.82 32.67 3.11
C PRO A 58 47.78 32.76 2.00
N THR A 59 47.71 31.74 1.15
CA THR A 59 46.53 31.58 0.31
C THR A 59 45.39 31.49 1.29
N GLN A 60 44.68 32.59 1.48
CA GLN A 60 43.35 32.56 2.05
C GLN A 60 42.45 31.85 1.03
N THR A 61 42.67 30.56 0.87
CA THR A 61 41.58 29.64 0.67
C THR A 61 40.69 29.83 1.88
N LYS A 62 39.64 30.63 1.72
CA LYS A 62 38.42 30.52 2.53
C LYS A 62 37.82 29.13 2.29
N ALA A 63 38.54 28.10 2.70
CA ALA A 63 37.96 26.84 3.10
C ALA A 63 37.52 27.11 4.53
N ASP A 64 36.23 27.40 4.75
CA ASP A 64 35.55 26.89 5.95
C ASP A 64 34.06 27.24 6.11
N GLN A 65 33.45 28.11 5.30
CA GLN A 65 31.99 28.29 5.38
C GLN A 65 31.37 28.49 4.01
N ASP A 66 31.17 27.38 3.30
CA ASP A 66 30.09 27.29 2.33
C ASP A 66 28.86 26.73 3.06
N PRO A 67 27.93 27.58 3.54
CA PRO A 67 26.76 27.13 4.29
C PRO A 67 25.90 26.13 3.48
N ALA A 68 25.98 26.17 2.14
CA ALA A 68 25.28 25.21 1.29
C ALA A 68 25.82 23.78 1.44
N LYS A 69 27.15 23.61 1.59
CA LYS A 69 27.76 22.28 1.76
C LYS A 69 27.35 21.65 3.10
N ALA A 70 27.33 22.44 4.18
CA ALA A 70 26.91 21.96 5.49
C ALA A 70 25.42 21.56 5.52
N GLN A 71 24.57 22.31 4.82
CA GLN A 71 23.15 21.97 4.65
C GLN A 71 22.97 20.64 3.92
N ILE A 72 23.69 20.44 2.80
CA ILE A 72 23.62 19.20 2.01
C ILE A 72 24.09 17.98 2.84
N GLU A 73 25.16 18.11 3.63
CA GLU A 73 25.63 17.02 4.50
C GLU A 73 24.65 16.70 5.62
N ALA A 74 23.98 17.72 6.18
CA ALA A 74 22.92 17.53 7.17
C ALA A 74 21.70 16.82 6.58
N GLU A 75 21.26 17.20 5.37
CA GLU A 75 20.18 16.54 4.64
C GLU A 75 20.53 15.10 4.24
N LEU A 76 21.77 14.85 3.80
CA LEU A 76 22.22 13.49 3.49
C LEU A 76 22.19 12.59 4.74
N LYS A 77 22.58 13.13 5.89
CA LYS A 77 22.55 12.40 7.16
C LYS A 77 21.13 12.13 7.62
N SER A 78 20.24 13.12 7.55
CA SER A 78 18.84 12.96 7.92
C SER A 78 18.13 11.96 6.99
N THR A 79 18.37 12.05 5.68
CA THR A 79 17.81 11.14 4.67
C THR A 79 18.30 9.71 4.88
N LYS A 80 19.61 9.51 5.15
CA LYS A 80 20.14 8.17 5.48
C LYS A 80 19.52 7.62 6.76
N GLN A 81 19.30 8.45 7.76
CA GLN A 81 18.66 8.04 9.00
C GLN A 81 17.18 7.70 8.80
N GLN A 82 16.46 8.46 7.97
CA GLN A 82 15.10 8.15 7.56
C GLN A 82 15.05 6.83 6.80
N LEU A 83 15.92 6.62 5.80
CA LEU A 83 15.99 5.35 5.05
C LEU A 83 16.20 4.14 5.97
N LYS A 84 17.08 4.27 6.97
CA LYS A 84 17.29 3.20 7.97
C LYS A 84 16.02 2.93 8.78
N LYS A 85 15.33 3.98 9.24
CA LYS A 85 14.07 3.84 9.98
C LYS A 85 12.98 3.21 9.10
N THR A 86 12.83 3.65 7.85
CA THR A 86 11.86 3.10 6.90
C THR A 86 12.14 1.63 6.59
N ASN A 87 13.40 1.24 6.41
CA ASN A 87 13.77 -0.16 6.19
C ASN A 87 13.45 -1.04 7.40
N GLU A 88 13.70 -0.54 8.62
CA GLU A 88 13.32 -1.27 9.84
C GLU A 88 11.81 -1.38 9.98
N GLN A 89 11.07 -0.29 9.70
CA GLN A 89 9.61 -0.29 9.67
C GLN A 89 9.06 -1.27 8.63
N LEU A 90 9.64 -1.32 7.43
CA LEU A 90 9.25 -2.26 6.38
C LEU A 90 9.46 -3.71 6.82
N LYS A 91 10.59 -3.99 7.50
CA LYS A 91 10.86 -5.31 8.06
C LYS A 91 9.84 -5.69 9.14
N GLN A 92 9.49 -4.76 10.02
CA GLN A 92 8.45 -4.97 11.04
C GLN A 92 7.08 -5.21 10.39
N GLN A 93 6.71 -4.43 9.38
CA GLN A 93 5.47 -4.62 8.62
C GLN A 93 5.44 -5.98 7.93
N GLN A 94 6.55 -6.42 7.32
CA GLN A 94 6.63 -7.73 6.68
C GLN A 94 6.42 -8.88 7.69
N GLN A 95 6.97 -8.75 8.89
CA GLN A 95 6.76 -9.71 9.98
C GLN A 95 5.31 -9.71 10.49
N GLN A 96 4.67 -8.55 10.55
CA GLN A 96 3.25 -8.46 10.90
C GLN A 96 2.38 -9.12 9.83
N ILE A 97 2.65 -8.86 8.55
CA ILE A 97 1.92 -9.46 7.43
C ILE A 97 2.04 -10.99 7.47
N SER A 98 3.23 -11.54 7.71
CA SER A 98 3.40 -12.99 7.79
C SER A 98 2.68 -13.61 8.99
N ALA A 99 2.66 -12.93 10.13
CA ALA A 99 1.87 -13.36 11.29
C ALA A 99 0.36 -13.34 11.01
N LEU A 100 -0.14 -12.28 10.37
CA LEU A 100 -1.55 -12.17 9.98
C LEU A 100 -1.94 -13.27 8.97
N GLN A 101 -1.06 -13.58 8.02
CA GLN A 101 -1.27 -14.67 7.05
C GLN A 101 -1.39 -16.03 7.75
N LYS A 102 -0.56 -16.30 8.74
CA LYS A 102 -0.65 -17.53 9.54
C LYS A 102 -1.97 -17.61 10.31
N ASN A 103 -2.34 -16.53 10.99
CA ASN A 103 -3.62 -16.47 11.70
C ASN A 103 -4.80 -16.69 10.74
N LYS A 104 -4.76 -16.10 9.55
CA LYS A 104 -5.78 -16.32 8.51
C LYS A 104 -5.87 -17.80 8.11
N GLN A 105 -4.74 -18.46 7.86
CA GLN A 105 -4.72 -19.89 7.53
C GLN A 105 -5.30 -20.75 8.66
N ASP A 106 -4.96 -20.45 9.91
CA ASP A 106 -5.48 -21.16 11.08
C ASP A 106 -7.00 -20.96 11.23
N LEU A 107 -7.51 -19.74 10.98
CA LEU A 107 -8.94 -19.45 10.97
C LEU A 107 -9.66 -20.18 9.83
N GLU A 108 -9.09 -20.20 8.62
CA GLU A 108 -9.65 -20.92 7.48
C GLU A 108 -9.71 -22.43 7.73
N ALA A 109 -8.69 -23.00 8.37
CA ALA A 109 -8.69 -24.41 8.77
C ALA A 109 -9.81 -24.72 9.78
N LYS A 110 -9.98 -23.86 10.79
CA LYS A 110 -11.07 -23.99 11.77
C LYS A 110 -12.46 -23.84 11.14
N LEU A 111 -12.59 -22.95 10.16
CA LEU A 111 -13.84 -22.72 9.46
C LEU A 111 -14.23 -23.98 8.66
N LYS A 112 -13.27 -24.58 7.95
CA LYS A 112 -13.49 -25.86 7.25
C LYS A 112 -13.90 -27.00 8.19
N SER A 113 -13.22 -27.15 9.33
CA SER A 113 -13.60 -28.19 10.31
C SER A 113 -15.01 -27.96 10.86
N CYS A 114 -15.38 -26.70 11.12
CA CYS A 114 -16.72 -26.34 11.59
C CYS A 114 -17.79 -26.56 10.51
N GLU A 115 -17.49 -26.28 9.24
CA GLU A 115 -18.39 -26.57 8.12
C GLU A 115 -18.62 -28.07 7.92
N GLU A 116 -17.58 -28.89 8.07
CA GLU A 116 -17.70 -30.35 8.04
C GLU A 116 -18.55 -30.87 9.18
N GLU A 117 -18.36 -30.35 10.40
CA GLU A 117 -19.18 -30.69 11.56
C GLU A 117 -20.64 -30.29 11.34
N LYS A 118 -20.89 -29.08 10.83
CA LYS A 118 -22.24 -28.61 10.47
C LYS A 118 -22.90 -29.53 9.44
N LYS A 119 -22.18 -29.96 8.40
CA LYS A 119 -22.70 -30.89 7.39
C LYS A 119 -23.07 -32.25 8.00
N LYS A 120 -22.25 -32.78 8.92
CA LYS A 120 -22.54 -34.02 9.63
C LYS A 120 -23.81 -33.89 10.48
N LEU A 121 -23.91 -32.83 11.27
CA LEU A 121 -25.10 -32.56 12.10
C LEU A 121 -26.35 -32.38 11.24
N GLN A 122 -26.25 -31.68 10.10
CA GLN A 122 -27.38 -31.47 9.20
C GLN A 122 -27.84 -32.77 8.53
N ALA A 123 -26.91 -33.66 8.16
CA ALA A 123 -27.24 -35.00 7.69
C ALA A 123 -27.94 -35.84 8.77
N GLU A 124 -27.47 -35.77 10.02
CA GLU A 124 -28.09 -36.46 11.15
C GLU A 124 -29.51 -35.95 11.45
N ILE A 125 -29.73 -34.62 11.39
CA ILE A 125 -31.07 -34.03 11.54
C ILE A 125 -31.99 -34.51 10.42
N THR A 126 -31.51 -34.49 9.16
CA THR A 126 -32.31 -34.93 8.01
C THR A 126 -32.70 -36.40 8.13
N GLN A 127 -31.79 -37.25 8.61
CA GLN A 127 -32.08 -38.65 8.86
C GLN A 127 -33.15 -38.82 9.94
N LYS A 128 -33.01 -38.13 11.07
CA LYS A 128 -34.00 -38.17 12.17
C LYS A 128 -35.37 -37.64 11.74
N GLU A 129 -35.42 -36.60 10.92
CA GLU A 129 -36.67 -36.08 10.35
C GLU A 129 -37.35 -37.09 9.41
N ASN A 130 -36.59 -37.77 8.57
CA ASN A 130 -37.14 -38.80 7.68
C ASN A 130 -37.65 -40.02 8.46
N GLU A 131 -36.94 -40.44 9.51
CA GLU A 131 -37.38 -41.52 10.42
C GLU A 131 -38.64 -41.11 11.19
N ALA A 132 -38.75 -39.86 11.64
CA ALA A 132 -39.95 -39.33 12.28
C ALA A 132 -41.15 -39.29 11.32
N LYS A 133 -40.96 -38.81 10.08
CA LYS A 133 -42.01 -38.78 9.04
C LYS A 133 -42.47 -40.18 8.64
N ALA A 134 -41.56 -41.15 8.50
CA ALA A 134 -41.89 -42.54 8.22
C ALA A 134 -42.71 -43.20 9.36
N SER A 135 -42.49 -42.76 10.61
CA SER A 135 -43.25 -43.20 11.78
C SER A 135 -44.66 -42.57 11.84
N GLU A 136 -44.82 -41.33 11.35
CA GLU A 136 -46.11 -40.64 11.23
C GLU A 136 -46.98 -41.21 10.10
N GLU A 137 -46.41 -41.53 8.94
CA GLU A 137 -47.14 -42.19 7.83
C GLU A 137 -47.69 -43.56 8.23
N LYS A 138 -46.93 -44.32 9.05
CA LYS A 138 -47.38 -45.61 9.60
C LYS A 138 -48.55 -45.47 10.59
N LYS A 139 -48.71 -44.31 11.24
CA LYS A 139 -49.87 -43.98 12.10
C LYS A 139 -51.08 -43.48 11.31
N GLN A 140 -50.90 -42.81 10.18
CA GLN A 140 -52.01 -42.37 9.32
C GLN A 140 -52.64 -43.51 8.51
N GLN A 141 -51.88 -44.54 8.13
CA GLN A 141 -52.40 -45.68 7.38
C GLN A 141 -53.35 -46.61 8.17
N THR A 142 -53.39 -46.53 9.51
CA THR A 142 -54.39 -47.25 10.33
C THR A 142 -55.72 -46.49 10.45
N SER A 143 -55.80 -45.24 9.97
CA SER A 143 -57.02 -44.42 10.04
C SER A 143 -57.80 -44.31 8.71
N LEU A 144 -57.34 -44.96 7.64
CA LEU A 144 -57.93 -44.88 6.29
C LEU A 144 -58.69 -46.15 5.85
N HIS A 145 -59.24 -46.90 6.80
CA HIS A 145 -60.17 -48.01 6.54
C HIS A 145 -61.46 -47.87 7.37
N SER A 146 -62.08 -46.69 7.29
CA SER A 146 -63.52 -46.56 7.45
C SER A 146 -63.99 -45.37 6.63
N SER A 147 -65.19 -45.48 6.07
CA SER A 147 -65.89 -44.47 5.24
C SER A 147 -65.63 -44.56 3.73
N SER A 148 -66.41 -45.46 3.11
CA SER A 148 -66.74 -45.44 1.69
C SER A 148 -68.04 -44.64 1.46
N ALA A 149 -68.08 -43.95 0.31
CA ALA A 149 -69.22 -43.44 -0.45
C ALA A 149 -70.05 -42.25 0.09
N SER A 150 -70.00 -41.12 -0.63
CA SER A 150 -71.18 -40.50 -1.28
C SER A 150 -70.79 -39.27 -2.13
N ASP A 151 -71.05 -39.39 -3.43
CA ASP A 151 -71.56 -38.44 -4.43
C ASP A 151 -71.19 -36.93 -4.50
N ASN A 152 -70.96 -36.56 -5.77
CA ASN A 152 -71.27 -35.31 -6.48
C ASN A 152 -70.36 -34.06 -6.34
N HIS A 153 -69.70 -33.75 -7.47
CA HIS A 153 -69.38 -32.40 -7.96
C HIS A 153 -70.70 -31.62 -8.19
N PRO A 154 -70.83 -30.28 -8.02
CA PRO A 154 -69.85 -29.29 -8.48
C PRO A 154 -69.65 -28.05 -7.60
N THR A 155 -68.50 -27.38 -7.77
CA THR A 155 -68.34 -25.93 -8.08
C THR A 155 -67.04 -25.36 -7.55
N ALA A 156 -66.39 -24.59 -8.42
CA ALA A 156 -65.29 -23.70 -8.09
C ALA A 156 -65.75 -22.65 -7.07
N THR A 157 -65.25 -22.75 -5.85
CA THR A 157 -65.28 -21.66 -4.88
C THR A 157 -63.86 -21.17 -4.64
N LYS A 158 -63.64 -19.92 -5.04
CA LYS A 158 -62.57 -19.04 -4.53
C LYS A 158 -62.21 -19.46 -3.11
N LYS A 159 -60.96 -19.87 -2.91
CA LYS A 159 -60.34 -20.08 -1.62
C LYS A 159 -60.53 -18.76 -0.84
N SER A 160 -61.59 -18.68 -0.05
CA SER A 160 -61.77 -17.63 0.93
C SER A 160 -60.55 -17.72 1.81
N SER A 161 -59.71 -16.68 1.77
CA SER A 161 -58.73 -16.42 2.81
C SER A 161 -59.47 -16.56 4.13
N SER A 162 -59.24 -17.67 4.83
CA SER A 162 -59.62 -17.80 6.23
C SER A 162 -59.06 -16.55 6.89
N SER A 163 -59.94 -15.66 7.32
CA SER A 163 -59.58 -14.33 7.78
C SER A 163 -58.89 -14.47 9.13
N VAL A 164 -57.61 -14.83 9.10
CA VAL A 164 -56.72 -14.76 10.26
C VAL A 164 -56.73 -13.30 10.68
N TYR A 165 -57.17 -13.03 11.90
CA TYR A 165 -57.32 -11.69 12.43
C TYR A 165 -56.42 -11.53 13.64
N TYR A 166 -55.55 -10.52 13.59
CA TYR A 166 -54.75 -10.11 14.74
C TYR A 166 -55.27 -8.79 15.31
N PRO A 167 -55.48 -8.71 16.64
CA PRO A 167 -55.90 -7.45 17.27
C PRO A 167 -54.79 -6.39 17.19
N ASN A 168 -53.53 -6.81 17.31
CA ASN A 168 -52.34 -5.96 17.28
C ASN A 168 -51.09 -6.75 16.81
N CYS A 169 -50.00 -6.03 16.56
CA CYS A 169 -48.74 -6.64 16.11
C CYS A 169 -48.07 -7.56 17.14
N SER A 170 -48.32 -7.36 18.44
CA SER A 170 -47.80 -8.26 19.47
C SER A 170 -48.40 -9.66 19.35
N ALA A 171 -49.70 -9.76 19.04
CA ALA A 171 -50.35 -11.04 18.79
C ALA A 171 -49.80 -11.72 17.52
N ALA A 172 -49.57 -10.97 16.45
CA ALA A 172 -48.97 -11.49 15.21
C ALA A 172 -47.53 -12.02 15.41
N ARG A 173 -46.71 -11.29 16.18
CA ARG A 173 -45.35 -11.73 16.55
C ARG A 173 -45.35 -12.94 17.48
N ALA A 174 -46.26 -12.98 18.47
CA ALA A 174 -46.42 -14.13 19.34
C ALA A 174 -46.86 -15.39 18.57
N ALA A 175 -47.65 -15.22 17.52
CA ALA A 175 -48.02 -16.28 16.59
C ALA A 175 -46.91 -16.64 15.57
N GLY A 176 -45.79 -15.90 15.57
CA GLY A 176 -44.66 -16.13 14.65
C GLY A 176 -44.95 -15.80 13.18
N THR A 177 -45.93 -14.92 12.93
CA THR A 177 -46.38 -14.58 11.56
C THR A 177 -45.93 -13.21 11.08
N ALA A 178 -45.26 -12.43 11.92
CA ALA A 178 -44.72 -11.13 11.54
C ALA A 178 -43.30 -11.27 10.95
N PRO A 179 -42.93 -10.46 9.93
CA PRO A 179 -43.76 -9.46 9.24
C PRO A 179 -44.83 -10.09 8.35
N ILE A 180 -46.01 -9.46 8.25
CA ILE A 180 -47.14 -9.93 7.43
C ILE A 180 -47.25 -9.06 6.18
N TYR A 181 -47.22 -9.66 4.99
CA TYR A 181 -47.26 -8.93 3.73
C TYR A 181 -48.68 -8.72 3.20
N GLU A 182 -48.89 -7.67 2.41
CA GLU A 182 -50.18 -7.42 1.76
C GLU A 182 -50.63 -8.61 0.90
N GLY A 183 -51.87 -9.07 1.12
CA GLY A 183 -52.43 -10.26 0.47
C GLY A 183 -52.25 -11.56 1.27
N GLU A 184 -51.41 -11.56 2.31
CA GLU A 184 -51.28 -12.69 3.22
C GLU A 184 -52.45 -12.76 4.24
N PRO A 185 -52.86 -13.97 4.65
CA PRO A 185 -53.85 -14.11 5.71
C PRO A 185 -53.30 -13.54 7.02
N GLY A 186 -54.00 -12.57 7.61
CA GLY A 186 -53.51 -11.83 8.77
C GLY A 186 -53.24 -10.36 8.48
N TYR A 187 -53.06 -9.99 7.20
CA TYR A 187 -52.82 -8.61 6.83
C TYR A 187 -54.06 -7.75 7.10
N ALA A 188 -53.83 -6.63 7.79
CA ALA A 188 -54.83 -5.61 7.96
C ALA A 188 -54.16 -4.24 7.96
N LYS A 189 -54.71 -3.29 7.20
CA LYS A 189 -54.18 -1.91 7.08
C LYS A 189 -54.02 -1.16 8.42
N LYS A 190 -54.67 -1.63 9.49
CA LYS A 190 -54.50 -1.10 10.86
C LYS A 190 -53.21 -1.56 11.55
N LEU A 191 -52.57 -2.63 11.05
CA LEU A 191 -51.34 -3.23 11.56
C LEU A 191 -50.10 -2.70 10.82
N ASP A 192 -50.30 -2.23 9.60
CA ASP A 192 -49.34 -1.50 8.77
C ASP A 192 -49.45 0.01 9.13
N ARG A 193 -48.47 0.53 9.87
CA ARG A 193 -48.55 1.87 10.46
C ARG A 193 -48.23 2.95 9.43
N ASP A 194 -47.35 2.66 8.49
CA ASP A 194 -46.80 3.57 7.50
C ASP A 194 -47.40 3.35 6.10
N GLY A 195 -48.08 2.23 5.87
CA GLY A 195 -48.87 1.97 4.67
C GLY A 195 -48.05 1.44 3.51
N ASP A 196 -46.91 0.79 3.77
CA ASP A 196 -45.98 0.31 2.75
C ASP A 196 -46.30 -1.12 2.25
N GLY A 197 -47.31 -1.77 2.85
CA GLY A 197 -47.71 -3.13 2.53
C GLY A 197 -47.04 -4.21 3.40
N ILE A 198 -46.30 -3.83 4.44
CA ILE A 198 -45.64 -4.72 5.39
C ILE A 198 -46.14 -4.42 6.81
N ALA A 199 -47.06 -5.25 7.31
CA ALA A 199 -47.57 -5.11 8.66
C ALA A 199 -46.59 -5.70 9.70
N CYS A 200 -46.46 -5.00 10.83
CA CYS A 200 -45.76 -5.46 12.03
C CYS A 200 -44.23 -5.67 11.92
N GLU A 201 -43.57 -4.86 11.10
CA GLU A 201 -42.11 -4.63 11.13
C GLU A 201 -41.57 -4.30 12.54
#